data_AF-A0A3B0PGX9-F1
#
_entry.id   AF-A0A3B0PGX9-F1
#
_cell.length_a   1.000
_cell.length_b   1.000
_cell.length_c   1.000
_cell.angle_alpha   90.00
_cell.angle_beta   90.00
_cell.angle_gamma   90.00
#
_symmetry.space_group_name_H-M   'P 1'
#
loop_
_entity.id
_entity.type
_entity.pdbx_description
1 polymer ?
#
loop_
_entity_poly.entity_id
_entity_poly.type
_entity_poly.pdbx_seq_one_letter_code
_entity_poly.pdbx_strand_id
1 'polypeptide(L)' 'MIDLSVRLEKSPSVEELNASFKKAANESFKFETDEIVSSDIVNSHYGSVFDSKLTNFVESKDGRLYKLFAW' A
#
# COMPACT_ATOMS: atom_id res chain seq x y z
N MET A 1 7.20 7.31 6.02
CA MET A 1 5.77 7.00 5.84
C MET A 1 5.12 8.00 4.88
N ILE A 2 4.46 7.47 3.87
CA ILE A 2 3.71 8.18 2.83
C ILE A 2 2.27 7.67 2.88
N ASP A 3 1.30 8.59 2.90
CA ASP A 3 -0.12 8.34 2.62
C ASP A 3 -0.40 8.77 1.18
N LEU A 4 -0.86 7.85 0.36
CA LEU A 4 -1.33 8.12 -0.98
C LEU A 4 -2.84 7.89 -1.05
N SER A 5 -3.58 8.99 -1.22
CA SER A 5 -5.02 8.99 -1.41
C SER A 5 -5.36 9.25 -2.88
N VAL A 6 -5.89 8.26 -3.59
CA VAL A 6 -6.14 8.32 -5.05
C VAL A 6 -7.46 7.69 -5.45
N ARG A 7 -8.04 8.22 -6.54
CA ARG A 7 -9.15 7.59 -7.24
C ARG A 7 -8.59 6.83 -8.44
N LEU A 8 -9.06 5.60 -8.63
CA LEU A 8 -8.69 4.77 -9.77
C LEU A 8 -9.84 4.76 -10.78
N GLU A 9 -9.52 4.53 -12.05
CA GLU A 9 -10.54 4.39 -13.12
C GLU A 9 -11.40 3.13 -12.91
N LYS A 10 -10.81 2.09 -12.32
CA LYS A 10 -11.47 0.85 -11.94
C LYS A 10 -11.70 0.83 -10.43
N SER A 11 -12.62 -0.02 -9.97
CA SER A 11 -12.93 -0.20 -8.55
C SER A 11 -12.47 -1.56 -8.03
N PRO A 12 -11.14 -1.85 -7.99
CA PRO A 12 -10.65 -3.14 -7.48
C PRO A 12 -10.98 -3.33 -6.00
N SER A 13 -11.01 -4.58 -5.57
CA SER A 13 -11.06 -4.92 -4.14
C SER A 13 -9.70 -4.65 -3.46
N VAL A 14 -9.68 -4.65 -2.13
CA VAL A 14 -8.44 -4.51 -1.35
C VAL A 14 -7.48 -5.68 -1.63
N GLU A 15 -8.03 -6.88 -1.80
CA GLU A 15 -7.28 -8.09 -2.12
C GLU A 15 -6.63 -8.00 -3.51
N GLU A 16 -7.35 -7.50 -4.51
CA GLU A 16 -6.82 -7.30 -5.87
C GLU A 16 -5.70 -6.25 -5.91
N LEU A 17 -5.85 -5.16 -5.15
CA LEU A 17 -4.80 -4.14 -4.99
C LEU A 17 -3.57 -4.72 -4.32
N ASN A 18 -3.75 -5.37 -3.17
CA ASN A 18 -2.65 -5.99 -2.43
C ASN A 18 -1.94 -7.07 -3.26
N ALA A 19 -2.67 -7.88 -4.03
CA ALA A 19 -2.09 -8.84 -4.96
C ALA A 19 -1.25 -8.16 -6.05
N SER A 20 -1.69 -7.01 -6.55
CA SER A 20 -0.95 -6.23 -7.55
C SER A 20 0.36 -5.67 -6.99
N PHE A 21 0.33 -5.10 -5.78
CA PHE A 21 1.54 -4.64 -5.09
C PHE A 21 2.49 -5.78 -4.77
N LYS A 22 1.97 -6.92 -4.29
CA LYS A 22 2.78 -8.12 -4.03
C LYS A 22 3.50 -8.63 -5.29
N LYS A 23 2.83 -8.58 -6.44
CA LYS A 23 3.42 -8.95 -7.73
C LYS A 23 4.50 -7.97 -8.21
N ALA A 24 4.40 -6.70 -7.82
CA ALA A 24 5.38 -5.67 -8.16
C ALA A 24 6.63 -5.67 -7.25
N ALA A 25 6.64 -6.49 -6.19
CA ALA A 25 7.74 -6.60 -5.24
C ALA A 25 9.07 -6.99 -5.93
N ASN A 26 10.15 -6.34 -5.53
CA ASN A 26 11.49 -6.51 -6.07
C ASN A 26 12.55 -6.03 -5.07
N GLU A 27 13.82 -5.96 -5.47
CA GLU A 27 14.95 -5.57 -4.61
C GLU A 27 14.84 -4.15 -4.03
N SER A 28 14.05 -3.27 -4.64
CA SER A 28 13.79 -1.89 -4.18
C SER A 28 12.40 -1.68 -3.58
N PHE A 29 11.46 -2.61 -3.79
CA PHE A 29 10.07 -2.49 -3.33
C PHE A 29 9.64 -3.73 -2.54
N LYS A 30 9.44 -3.55 -1.23
CA LYS A 30 8.98 -4.61 -0.33
C LYS A 30 7.45 -4.54 -0.17
N PHE A 31 6.81 -5.69 -0.20
CA PHE A 31 5.42 -5.87 0.22
C PHE A 31 5.40 -6.42 1.65
N GLU A 32 4.89 -5.64 2.59
CA GLU A 32 4.85 -5.97 4.02
C GLU A 32 3.43 -6.37 4.46
N THR A 33 3.36 -7.42 5.29
CA THR A 33 2.11 -7.97 5.85
C THR A 33 2.08 -7.90 7.37
N ASP A 34 3.19 -7.59 8.01
CA ASP A 34 3.28 -7.45 9.46
C ASP A 34 2.81 -6.06 9.92
N GLU A 35 2.34 -5.97 11.16
CA GLU A 35 2.05 -4.66 11.78
C GLU A 35 3.36 -4.05 12.27
N ILE A 36 3.96 -3.23 11.41
CA ILE A 36 5.23 -2.58 11.67
C ILE A 36 5.04 -1.11 12.06
N VAL A 37 6.09 -0.54 12.64
CA VAL A 37 6.22 0.89 12.93
C VAL A 37 7.52 1.43 12.33
N SER A 38 7.72 2.75 12.39
CA SER A 38 8.87 3.41 11.76
C SER A 38 10.25 2.91 12.21
N SER A 39 10.39 2.38 13.42
CA SER A 39 11.67 1.84 13.90
C SER A 39 12.07 0.54 13.19
N ASP A 40 11.10 -0.23 12.70
CA ASP A 40 11.34 -1.55 12.12
C ASP A 40 11.96 -1.48 10.71
N ILE A 41 11.84 -0.32 10.05
CA ILE A 41 12.38 -0.08 8.70
C ILE A 41 13.71 0.69 8.71
N VAL A 42 14.22 1.06 9.89
CA VAL A 42 15.53 1.71 10.00
C VAL A 42 16.61 0.76 9.50
N ASN A 43 17.49 1.23 8.61
CA ASN A 43 18.51 0.43 7.90
C ASN A 43 17.95 -0.63 6.94
N SER A 44 16.67 -0.56 6.55
CA SER A 44 16.15 -1.33 5.43
C SER A 44 16.89 -0.99 4.13
N HIS A 45 17.18 -2.01 3.31
CA HIS A 45 17.77 -1.83 1.99
C HIS A 45 16.72 -1.50 0.90
N TYR A 46 15.44 -1.69 1.20
CA TYR A 46 14.36 -1.39 0.26
C TYR A 46 14.12 0.12 0.17
N GLY A 47 13.92 0.64 -1.03
CA GLY A 47 13.59 2.04 -1.26
C GLY A 47 12.15 2.41 -0.86
N SER A 48 11.24 1.43 -0.81
CA SER A 48 9.88 1.61 -0.30
C SER A 48 9.37 0.29 0.28
N VAL A 49 8.68 0.37 1.42
CA VAL A 49 8.03 -0.77 2.07
C VAL A 49 6.53 -0.52 2.12
N PHE A 50 5.78 -1.20 1.26
CA PHE A 50 4.33 -1.06 1.17
C PHE A 50 3.64 -1.83 2.30
N ASP A 51 2.79 -1.14 3.05
CA ASP A 51 2.07 -1.70 4.19
C ASP A 51 0.67 -2.16 3.75
N SER A 52 0.53 -3.47 3.53
CA SER A 52 -0.70 -4.04 2.98
C SER A 52 -1.87 -4.08 3.96
N LYS A 53 -1.61 -4.00 5.27
CA LYS A 53 -2.66 -4.01 6.31
C LYS A 53 -3.39 -2.67 6.41
N LEU A 54 -2.75 -1.59 5.98
CA LEU A 54 -3.33 -0.25 5.99
C LEU A 54 -4.13 0.09 4.72
N THR A 55 -4.02 -0.73 3.66
CA THR A 55 -4.79 -0.57 2.42
C THR A 55 -6.29 -0.53 2.71
N ASN A 56 -6.93 0.59 2.40
CA ASN A 56 -8.37 0.74 2.52
C ASN A 56 -8.94 1.69 1.47
N PHE A 57 -10.26 1.86 1.49
CA PHE A 57 -10.93 2.86 0.67
C PHE A 57 -12.11 3.46 1.42
N VAL A 58 -12.51 4.66 0.99
CA VAL A 58 -13.74 5.31 1.39
C VAL A 58 -14.66 5.41 0.18
N GLU A 59 -15.91 5.00 0.34
CA GLU A 59 -16.93 5.18 -0.68
C GLU A 59 -17.32 6.66 -0.76
N SER A 60 -17.38 7.21 -1.98
CA SER A 60 -17.78 8.58 -2.25
C SER A 60 -18.77 8.65 -3.41
N LYS A 61 -19.43 9.80 -3.61
CA LYS A 61 -20.41 9.99 -4.69
C LYS A 61 -19.81 9.76 -6.09
N ASP A 62 -18.50 9.97 -6.22
CA ASP A 62 -17.79 9.83 -7.50
C ASP A 62 -16.93 8.55 -7.56
N GLY A 63 -17.22 7.56 -6.72
CA GLY A 63 -16.50 6.28 -6.66
C GLY A 63 -15.62 6.11 -5.41
N ARG A 64 -14.70 5.14 -5.45
CA ARG A 64 -13.82 4.80 -4.32
C ARG A 64 -12.60 5.71 -4.27
N LEU A 65 -12.34 6.29 -3.10
CA LEU A 65 -11.07 6.93 -2.78
C LEU A 65 -10.21 5.92 -2.02
N TYR A 66 -9.18 5.39 -2.67
CA TYR A 66 -8.25 4.44 -2.09
C TYR A 66 -7.19 5.15 -1.26
N LYS A 67 -6.85 4.56 -0.11
CA LYS A 67 -5.73 4.97 0.72
C LYS A 67 -4.70 3.86 0.77
N LEU A 68 -3.47 4.23 0.43
CA LEU A 68 -2.33 3.35 0.31
C LEU A 68 -1.20 3.90 1.16
N PHE A 69 -0.47 3.01 1.83
CA PHE A 69 0.58 3.40 2.77
C PHE A 69 1.88 2.70 2.44
N ALA A 70 2.97 3.46 2.51
CA ALA A 70 4.31 2.92 2.43
C ALA A 70 5.21 3.61 3.45
N TRP A 71 6.16 2.89 4.01
CA TRP A 71 7.11 3.41 5.00
C TRP A 71 8.27 4.14 4.32
#